data_AF-A0A2Z6QUF1-F1
#
_entry.id   AF-A0A2Z6QUF1-F1
#
_cell.length_a   1.000
_cell.length_b   1.000
_cell.length_c   1.000
_cell.angle_alpha   90.00
_cell.angle_beta   90.00
_cell.angle_gamma   90.00
#
_symmetry.space_group_name_H-M   'P 1'
#
loop_
_entity.id
_entity.type
_entity.pdbx_description
1 polymer ?
#
loop_
_entity_poly.entity_id
_entity_poly.type
_entity_poly.pdbx_seq_one_letter_code
_entity_poly.pdbx_strand_id
1 'polypeptide(L)'
;MSGPEFSSKHSNPSDDMTATFANKKFKDKSSIGNNNIIITGYQLDVNEVNLTLDLIVYDNPAKWNNYQLLSKLNKWRKVMSVSMRVQKKYQIARVKLALNHNCLKAYNNGDWTVSLSSIPV
;
A
#
# COMPACT_ATOMS: atom_id res chain seq x y z
N MET A 1 13.82 -10.03 72.44
CA MET A 1 15.08 -9.91 71.68
C MET A 1 15.10 -10.98 70.60
N SER A 2 15.72 -10.64 69.46
CA SER A 2 15.93 -11.40 68.22
C SER A 2 14.96 -11.04 67.08
N GLY A 3 15.56 -10.48 66.01
CA GLY A 3 14.98 -9.69 64.92
C GLY A 3 14.49 -10.48 63.70
N PRO A 4 14.26 -9.81 62.55
CA PRO A 4 13.48 -10.35 61.43
C PRO A 4 14.35 -11.11 60.41
N GLU A 5 13.83 -12.23 59.91
CA GLU A 5 14.40 -12.96 58.77
C GLU A 5 13.76 -12.52 57.45
N PHE A 6 14.63 -12.17 56.49
CA PHE A 6 14.32 -11.93 55.09
C PHE A 6 14.11 -13.27 54.36
N SER A 7 13.03 -13.42 53.60
CA SER A 7 13.04 -14.33 52.44
C SER A 7 12.12 -13.83 51.32
N SER A 8 12.69 -13.82 50.12
CA SER A 8 12.18 -13.24 48.89
C SER A 8 10.96 -13.97 48.32
N LYS A 9 9.97 -13.19 47.90
CA LYS A 9 8.77 -13.65 47.17
C LYS A 9 9.15 -14.06 45.74
N HIS A 10 8.83 -15.29 45.37
CA HIS A 10 8.84 -15.80 44.00
C HIS A 10 7.46 -15.64 43.34
N SER A 11 7.50 -15.46 42.01
CA SER A 11 6.46 -15.76 41.01
C SER A 11 5.44 -14.67 40.63
N ASN A 12 5.84 -13.92 39.60
CA ASN A 12 5.15 -13.56 38.35
C ASN A 12 3.66 -13.11 38.40
N PRO A 13 3.37 -11.85 38.01
CA PRO A 13 2.02 -11.41 37.71
C PRO A 13 1.58 -11.80 36.29
N SER A 14 0.44 -12.48 36.23
CA SER A 14 -0.58 -12.54 35.16
C SER A 14 -0.31 -11.74 33.88
N ASP A 15 -0.11 -12.47 32.77
CA ASP A 15 -0.14 -11.93 31.42
C ASP A 15 -1.58 -11.57 31.02
N ASP A 16 -1.97 -10.30 31.24
CA ASP A 16 -3.16 -9.74 30.60
C ASP A 16 -2.81 -9.43 29.14
N MET A 17 -3.49 -10.12 28.22
CA MET A 17 -3.24 -10.14 26.78
C MET A 17 -3.76 -8.84 26.13
N THR A 18 -3.20 -7.69 26.49
CA THR A 18 -3.37 -6.46 25.72
C THR A 18 -2.42 -6.51 24.52
N ALA A 19 -2.89 -7.08 23.41
CA ALA A 19 -2.25 -6.96 22.11
C ALA A 19 -2.28 -5.48 21.69
N THR A 20 -1.28 -4.74 22.17
CA THR A 20 -0.99 -3.38 21.73
C THR A 20 -0.64 -3.50 20.25
N PHE A 21 -1.47 -2.94 19.38
CA PHE A 21 -1.11 -2.73 17.98
C PHE A 21 0.13 -1.86 17.97
N ALA A 22 1.29 -2.49 17.92
CA ALA A 22 2.57 -1.84 17.74
C ALA A 22 2.49 -1.17 16.37
N ASN A 23 2.18 0.12 16.39
CA ASN A 23 2.40 1.02 15.28
C ASN A 23 3.87 0.87 14.92
N LYS A 24 4.16 0.01 13.94
CA LYS A 24 5.47 -0.08 13.33
C LYS A 24 5.70 1.28 12.70
N LYS A 25 6.36 2.17 13.46
CA LYS A 25 6.85 3.46 12.98
C LYS A 25 7.70 3.15 11.77
N PHE A 26 7.12 3.32 10.59
CA PHE A 26 7.90 3.40 9.38
C PHE A 26 8.81 4.59 9.59
N LYS A 27 10.10 4.29 9.68
CA LYS A 27 11.15 5.29 9.81
C LYS A 27 11.00 6.22 8.61
N ASP A 28 10.49 7.42 8.83
CA ASP A 28 10.49 8.50 7.85
C ASP A 28 11.95 8.86 7.57
N LYS A 29 12.54 8.15 6.60
CA LYS A 29 13.73 8.62 5.91
C LYS A 29 13.22 9.68 4.94
N SER A 30 13.13 10.92 5.40
CA SER A 30 13.03 12.09 4.53
C SER A 30 14.34 12.25 3.75
N SER A 31 14.57 11.40 2.74
CA SER A 31 15.56 11.72 1.71
C SER A 31 14.90 12.76 0.81
N ILE A 32 15.36 14.00 0.93
CA ILE A 32 15.07 15.09 0.00
C ILE A 32 15.28 14.60 -1.44
N GLY A 33 14.27 14.80 -2.31
CA GLY A 33 14.50 14.88 -3.76
C GLY A 33 13.55 14.16 -4.73
N ASN A 34 12.41 13.61 -4.33
CA ASN A 34 11.49 12.95 -5.27
C ASN A 34 10.10 12.72 -4.67
N ASN A 35 9.27 13.76 -4.79
CA ASN A 35 7.82 13.78 -4.60
C ASN A 35 7.07 12.89 -5.62
N ASN A 36 7.55 11.66 -5.83
CA ASN A 36 7.04 10.69 -6.79
C ASN A 36 6.00 9.74 -6.20
N ILE A 37 5.61 9.95 -4.94
CA ILE A 37 4.62 9.14 -4.24
C ILE A 37 3.39 10.02 -4.02
N ILE A 38 2.24 9.54 -4.46
CA ILE A 38 0.93 10.09 -4.12
C ILE A 38 0.19 9.04 -3.31
N ILE A 39 -0.30 9.44 -2.14
CA ILE A 39 -1.28 8.70 -1.35
C ILE A 39 -2.55 9.53 -1.37
N THR A 40 -3.63 8.98 -1.91
CA THR A 40 -4.88 9.74 -2.16
C THR A 40 -5.76 9.88 -0.92
N GLY A 41 -5.40 9.21 0.18
CA GLY A 41 -6.21 9.20 1.41
C GLY A 41 -7.49 8.38 1.31
N TYR A 42 -7.68 7.63 0.22
CA TYR A 42 -8.86 6.80 0.05
C TYR A 42 -8.90 5.67 1.07
N GLN A 43 -9.94 5.68 1.89
CA GLN A 43 -10.31 4.58 2.76
C GLN A 43 -11.15 3.58 1.97
N LEU A 44 -10.78 2.30 2.06
CA LEU A 44 -11.51 1.20 1.46
C LEU A 44 -12.54 0.65 2.44
N ASP A 45 -13.67 0.18 1.90
CA ASP A 45 -14.60 -0.66 2.65
C ASP A 45 -14.05 -2.09 2.77
N VAL A 46 -14.53 -2.86 3.75
CA VAL A 46 -14.11 -4.25 4.02
C VAL A 46 -14.20 -5.12 2.76
N ASN A 47 -15.23 -4.88 1.94
CA ASN A 47 -15.43 -5.57 0.66
C ASN A 47 -14.39 -5.18 -0.41
N GLU A 48 -13.90 -3.94 -0.40
CA GLU A 48 -12.92 -3.42 -1.36
C GLU A 48 -11.48 -3.84 -1.00
N VAL A 49 -11.19 -4.12 0.28
CA VAL A 49 -9.86 -4.57 0.73
C VAL A 49 -9.46 -5.87 0.02
N ASN A 50 -10.39 -6.81 -0.12
CA ASN A 50 -10.17 -8.09 -0.81
C ASN A 50 -10.02 -7.94 -2.34
N LEU A 51 -10.38 -6.77 -2.89
CA LEU A 51 -10.31 -6.47 -4.31
C LEU A 51 -9.14 -5.54 -4.67
N THR A 52 -8.21 -5.34 -3.73
CA THR A 52 -7.06 -4.46 -3.92
C THR A 52 -5.91 -5.18 -4.62
N LEU A 53 -5.34 -4.56 -5.65
CA LEU A 53 -4.13 -5.03 -6.31
C LEU A 53 -2.99 -4.01 -6.19
N ASP A 54 -1.77 -4.53 -6.03
CA ASP A 54 -0.51 -3.79 -6.23
C ASP A 54 0.05 -4.18 -7.59
N LEU A 55 0.04 -3.23 -8.53
CA LEU A 55 0.44 -3.43 -9.92
C LEU A 55 1.73 -2.66 -10.21
N ILE A 56 2.58 -3.23 -11.06
CA ILE A 56 3.74 -2.54 -11.62
C ILE A 56 3.46 -2.26 -13.09
N VAL A 57 3.36 -0.99 -13.44
CA VAL A 57 3.11 -0.52 -14.80
C VAL A 57 4.44 -0.06 -15.41
N TYR A 58 4.84 -0.73 -16.49
CA TYR A 58 6.02 -0.40 -17.28
C TYR A 58 5.66 0.56 -18.44
N ASP A 59 6.67 1.04 -19.15
CA ASP A 59 6.54 1.85 -20.39
C ASP A 59 5.76 3.17 -20.28
N ASN A 60 5.61 3.71 -19.06
CA ASN A 60 5.08 5.06 -18.92
C ASN A 60 6.12 6.07 -19.43
N PRO A 61 5.73 7.08 -20.22
CA PRO A 61 6.67 8.12 -20.65
C PRO A 61 7.26 8.87 -19.45
N ALA A 62 8.59 9.04 -19.41
CA ALA A 62 9.27 9.78 -18.33
C ALA A 62 8.85 11.26 -18.24
N LYS A 63 8.22 11.80 -19.28
CA LYS A 63 7.66 13.15 -19.33
C LYS A 63 6.36 13.31 -18.53
N TRP A 64 5.69 12.22 -18.14
CA TRP A 64 4.44 12.31 -17.38
C TRP A 64 4.72 12.57 -15.91
N ASN A 65 4.16 13.66 -15.39
CA ASN A 65 4.21 13.94 -13.95
C ASN A 65 3.23 13.04 -13.16
N ASN A 66 3.35 13.03 -11.83
CA ASN A 66 2.55 12.15 -10.98
C ASN A 66 1.04 12.36 -11.13
N TYR A 67 0.60 13.61 -11.30
CA TYR A 67 -0.82 13.95 -11.44
C TYR A 67 -1.38 13.55 -12.81
N GLN A 68 -0.61 13.70 -13.88
CA GLN A 68 -0.98 13.25 -15.22
C GLN A 68 -1.17 11.73 -15.24
N LEU A 69 -0.24 10.97 -14.64
CA LEU A 69 -0.38 9.53 -14.53
C LEU A 69 -1.58 9.17 -13.65
N LEU A 70 -1.71 9.79 -12.47
CA LEU A 70 -2.84 9.56 -11.58
C LEU A 70 -4.18 9.84 -12.27
N SER A 71 -4.30 10.90 -13.06
CA SER A 71 -5.54 11.22 -13.78
C SER A 71 -5.93 10.13 -14.79
N LYS A 72 -4.94 9.47 -15.41
CA LYS A 72 -5.18 8.35 -16.33
C LYS A 72 -5.56 7.09 -15.57
N LEU A 73 -4.87 6.80 -14.47
CA LEU A 73 -5.19 5.65 -13.60
C LEU A 73 -6.54 5.80 -12.90
N ASN A 74 -6.95 7.02 -12.55
CA ASN A 74 -8.26 7.31 -11.97
C ASN A 74 -9.42 7.02 -12.94
N LYS A 75 -9.16 6.96 -14.26
CA LYS A 75 -10.16 6.45 -15.21
C LYS A 75 -10.40 4.96 -15.07
N TRP A 76 -9.44 4.21 -14.49
CA TRP A 76 -9.55 2.77 -14.32
C TRP A 76 -10.43 2.47 -13.11
N ARG A 77 -10.07 3.00 -11.93
CA ARG A 77 -10.83 2.93 -10.68
C ARG A 77 -10.23 3.88 -9.62
N LYS A 78 -10.64 3.71 -8.37
CA LYS A 78 -10.14 4.38 -7.17
C LYS A 78 -8.70 3.96 -6.88
N VAL A 79 -7.75 4.85 -7.19
CA VAL A 79 -6.32 4.64 -6.95
C VAL A 79 -5.98 5.04 -5.52
N MET A 80 -5.44 4.12 -4.72
CA MET A 80 -5.05 4.37 -3.34
C MET A 80 -3.67 5.02 -3.22
N SER A 81 -2.71 4.51 -4.00
CA SER A 81 -1.37 5.07 -4.04
C SER A 81 -0.71 4.84 -5.39
N VAL A 82 0.16 5.77 -5.75
CA VAL A 82 1.03 5.69 -6.93
C VAL A 82 2.43 6.05 -6.48
N SER A 83 3.41 5.25 -6.84
CA SER A 83 4.82 5.61 -6.71
C SER A 83 5.51 5.49 -8.06
N MET A 84 6.30 6.49 -8.44
CA MET A 84 6.96 6.56 -9.73
C MET A 84 8.48 6.53 -9.60
N ARG A 85 9.12 5.80 -10.51
CA ARG A 85 10.57 5.79 -10.66
C ARG A 85 10.93 5.95 -12.12
N VAL A 86 11.57 7.07 -12.45
CA VAL A 86 12.09 7.34 -13.79
C VAL A 86 13.28 6.42 -14.08
N GLN A 87 13.29 5.82 -15.27
CA GLN A 87 14.36 5.01 -15.83
C GLN A 87 14.60 5.42 -17.29
N LYS A 88 15.61 6.27 -17.51
CA LYS A 88 15.93 6.84 -18.84
C LYS A 88 14.69 7.53 -19.45
N LYS A 89 14.22 7.07 -20.60
CA LYS A 89 13.08 7.64 -21.35
C LYS A 89 11.71 7.18 -20.84
N TYR A 90 11.68 6.19 -19.95
CA TYR A 90 10.44 5.66 -19.37
C TYR A 90 10.43 5.82 -17.86
N GLN A 91 9.29 5.54 -17.25
CA GLN A 91 9.15 5.43 -15.81
C GLN A 91 8.32 4.20 -15.47
N ILE A 92 8.66 3.60 -14.33
CA ILE A 92 7.89 2.53 -13.73
C ILE A 92 6.98 3.14 -12.69
N ALA A 93 5.70 2.79 -12.73
CA ALA A 93 4.75 3.17 -11.70
C ALA A 93 4.32 1.93 -10.91
N ARG A 94 4.46 1.95 -9.59
CA ARG A 94 3.76 1.00 -8.72
C ARG A 94 2.45 1.63 -8.28
N VAL A 95 1.36 0.94 -8.53
CA VAL A 95 0.01 1.47 -8.35
C VAL A 95 -0.77 0.51 -7.47
N LYS A 96 -1.33 1.02 -6.38
CA LYS A 96 -2.30 0.30 -5.56
C LYS A 96 -3.69 0.83 -5.86
N LEU A 97 -4.61 -0.03 -6.30
CA LEU A 97 -5.97 0.35 -6.66
C LEU A 97 -6.99 -0.72 -6.28
N ALA A 98 -8.22 -0.30 -6.03
CA ALA A 98 -9.34 -1.21 -5.78
C ALA A 98 -10.02 -1.56 -7.12
N LEU A 99 -10.01 -2.84 -7.49
CA LEU A 99 -10.71 -3.34 -8.67
C LEU A 99 -12.15 -3.71 -8.33
N ASN A 100 -12.96 -3.89 -9.37
CA ASN A 100 -14.21 -4.63 -9.23
C ASN A 100 -13.95 -6.14 -9.37
N HIS A 101 -14.94 -6.93 -8.96
CA HIS A 101 -14.86 -8.41 -9.00
C HIS A 101 -14.53 -8.95 -10.40
N ASN A 102 -15.04 -8.33 -11.46
CA ASN A 102 -14.84 -8.79 -12.84
C ASN A 102 -13.39 -8.56 -13.30
N CYS A 103 -12.81 -7.41 -13.01
CA CYS A 103 -11.42 -7.09 -13.33
C CYS A 103 -10.44 -7.97 -12.55
N LEU A 104 -10.71 -8.24 -11.27
CA LEU A 104 -9.89 -9.15 -10.47
C LEU A 104 -9.95 -10.57 -11.02
N LYS A 105 -11.15 -11.05 -11.39
CA LYS A 105 -11.32 -12.36 -12.01
C LYS A 105 -10.55 -12.48 -13.33
N ALA A 106 -10.64 -11.47 -14.20
CA ALA A 106 -9.88 -11.44 -15.46
C ALA A 106 -8.36 -11.49 -15.20
N TYR A 107 -7.87 -10.65 -14.27
CA TYR A 107 -6.46 -10.66 -13.88
C TYR A 107 -5.98 -12.03 -13.40
N ASN A 108 -6.73 -12.68 -12.50
CA ASN A 108 -6.39 -14.00 -11.96
C ASN A 108 -6.46 -15.11 -13.01
N ASN A 109 -7.29 -14.95 -14.05
CA ASN A 109 -7.40 -15.88 -15.16
C ASN A 109 -6.28 -15.76 -16.20
N GLY A 110 -5.37 -14.78 -16.04
CA GLY A 110 -4.30 -14.52 -17.00
C GLY A 110 -4.68 -13.54 -18.12
N ASP A 111 -5.89 -12.99 -18.09
CA ASP A 111 -6.33 -11.96 -19.03
C ASP A 111 -5.76 -10.60 -18.57
N TRP A 112 -4.51 -10.33 -18.95
CA TRP A 112 -3.80 -9.11 -18.59
C TRP A 112 -4.18 -7.91 -19.48
N THR A 113 -4.96 -8.15 -20.54
CA THR A 113 -5.50 -7.13 -21.45
C THR A 113 -6.95 -6.81 -21.11
N VAL A 114 -7.18 -6.17 -19.97
CA VAL A 114 -8.50 -5.57 -19.71
C VAL A 114 -8.67 -4.35 -20.62
N SER A 115 -9.64 -4.39 -21.54
CA SER A 115 -10.06 -3.23 -22.32
C SER A 115 -10.62 -2.18 -21.35
N LEU A 116 -9.90 -1.07 -21.24
CA LEU A 116 -10.22 0.02 -20.33
C LEU A 116 -11.20 0.96 -21.02
N SER A 117 -12.49 0.64 -20.94
CA SER A 117 -13.56 1.48 -21.50
C SER A 117 -13.33 1.81 -22.98
N SER A 118 -12.99 0.79 -23.78
CA SER A 118 -12.79 0.91 -25.24
C SER A 118 -11.56 1.73 -25.69
N ILE A 119 -10.62 2.03 -24.79
CA ILE A 119 -9.32 2.59 -25.19
C ILE A 119 -8.41 1.40 -25.51
N PRO A 120 -7.98 1.22 -26.78
CA PRO A 120 -7.08 0.14 -27.13
C PRO A 120 -5.73 0.37 -26.45
N VAL A 121 -5.18 -0.70 -25.86
CA VAL A 121 -3.78 -0.80 -25.46
C VAL A 121 -2.98 -1.23 -26.68
#